data_AF-A0A662UYC4-F1
#
_entry.id   AF-A0A662UYC4-F1
#
_cell.length_a   1.000
_cell.length_b   1.000
_cell.length_c   1.000
_cell.angle_alpha   90.00
_cell.angle_beta   90.00
_cell.angle_gamma   90.00
#
_symmetry.space_group_name_H-M   'P 1'
#
loop_
_entity.id
_entity.type
_entity.pdbx_description
1 polymer ?
#
loop_
_entity_poly.entity_id
_entity_poly.type
_entity_poly.pdbx_seq_one_letter_code
_entity_poly.pdbx_strand_id
1 'polypeptide(L)'
;MLRGLDIPLLAVFALMFLDFGELATLLHNLLNPFLTSPLITMLVAVTLSQAISNVPATIILSSAPRKLWRYIAIGVNLGGTGFILGSLANLILLRLTRVGLRDYHRYTATHSHTS
;
A
#
# COMPACT_ATOMS: atom_id res chain seq x y z
N MET A 1 14.44 19.95 20.17
CA MET A 1 13.03 19.61 19.89
C MET A 1 12.85 18.65 18.69
N LEU A 2 13.83 17.78 18.38
CA LEU A 2 13.71 16.76 17.31
C LEU A 2 13.61 15.31 17.85
N ARG A 3 13.27 15.14 19.13
CA ARG A 3 13.41 13.87 19.86
C ARG A 3 12.30 12.84 19.60
N GLY A 4 11.59 12.96 18.48
CA GLY A 4 10.49 12.07 18.09
C GLY A 4 10.42 11.77 16.59
N LEU A 5 11.44 12.17 15.82
CA LEU A 5 11.54 11.79 14.42
C LEU A 5 12.36 10.50 14.31
N ASP A 6 11.71 9.42 13.93
CA ASP A 6 12.36 8.15 13.67
C ASP A 6 13.17 8.23 12.36
N ILE A 7 14.37 8.78 12.46
CA ILE A 7 15.32 8.88 11.34
C ILE A 7 15.49 7.54 10.58
N PRO A 8 15.55 6.37 11.24
CA PRO A 8 15.60 5.08 10.53
C PRO A 8 14.35 4.80 9.70
N LEU A 9 13.16 5.14 10.20
CA LEU A 9 11.90 4.96 9.49
C LEU A 9 11.84 5.89 8.27
N LEU A 10 12.27 7.14 8.42
CA LEU A 10 12.37 8.09 7.33
C LEU A 10 13.37 7.62 6.26
N ALA A 11 14.49 7.03 6.66
CA ALA A 11 15.46 6.45 5.74
C ALA A 11 14.85 5.26 4.96
N VAL A 12 14.15 4.35 5.62
CA VAL A 12 13.43 3.25 4.94
C VAL A 12 12.36 3.78 3.99
N PHE A 13 11.63 4.82 4.39
CA PHE A 13 10.66 5.49 3.53
C PHE A 13 11.34 6.09 2.29
N ALA A 14 12.48 6.78 2.44
CA ALA A 14 13.23 7.33 1.32
C ALA A 14 13.79 6.24 0.38
N LEU A 15 14.34 5.16 0.95
CA LEU A 15 14.84 4.01 0.19
C LEU A 15 13.72 3.35 -0.63
N MET A 16 12.51 3.28 -0.09
CA MET A 16 11.34 2.78 -0.82
C MET A 16 11.05 3.61 -2.08
N PHE A 17 11.23 4.93 -2.08
CA PHE A 17 11.07 5.71 -3.32
C PHE A 17 12.17 5.44 -4.34
N LEU A 18 13.41 5.16 -3.89
CA LEU A 18 14.54 4.87 -4.76
C LEU A 18 14.40 3.47 -5.40
N ASP A 19 14.16 2.45 -4.58
CA ASP A 19 14.07 1.06 -5.02
C ASP A 19 12.81 0.81 -5.87
N PHE A 20 11.65 1.28 -5.38
CA PHE A 20 10.39 1.06 -6.10
C PHE A 20 10.22 2.00 -7.29
N GLY A 21 10.95 3.12 -7.33
CA GLY A 21 11.03 3.97 -8.52
C GLY A 21 11.67 3.24 -9.70
N GLU A 22 12.79 2.55 -9.49
CA GLU A 22 13.43 1.72 -10.52
C GLU A 22 12.61 0.47 -10.86
N LEU A 23 11.91 -0.13 -9.89
CA LEU A 23 10.96 -1.19 -10.20
C LEU A 23 9.79 -0.67 -11.06
N ALA A 24 9.34 0.57 -10.84
CA ALA A 24 8.26 1.17 -11.63
C ALA A 24 8.65 1.31 -13.10
N THR A 25 9.89 1.73 -13.39
CA THR A 25 10.40 1.86 -14.75
C THR A 25 10.54 0.49 -15.42
N LEU A 26 11.02 -0.51 -14.68
CA LEU A 26 11.18 -1.87 -15.18
C LEU A 26 9.83 -2.55 -15.46
N LEU A 27 8.86 -2.39 -14.56
CA LEU A 27 7.51 -2.95 -14.71
C LEU A 27 6.61 -2.13 -15.65
N HIS A 28 7.02 -0.93 -16.05
CA HIS A 28 6.20 -0.05 -16.87
C HIS A 28 5.66 -0.75 -18.12
N ASN A 29 6.54 -1.40 -18.88
CA ASN A 29 6.15 -2.07 -20.13
C ASN A 29 5.20 -3.26 -19.88
N LEU A 30 5.31 -3.92 -18.73
CA LEU A 30 4.45 -5.04 -18.35
C LEU A 30 3.05 -4.55 -17.93
N LEU A 31 2.98 -3.44 -17.20
CA LEU A 31 1.73 -2.92 -16.64
C LEU A 31 0.96 -2.02 -17.61
N ASN A 32 1.66 -1.28 -18.47
CA ASN A 32 1.08 -0.34 -19.44
C ASN A 32 -0.14 -0.87 -20.22
N PRO A 33 -0.15 -2.10 -20.77
CA PRO A 33 -1.33 -2.61 -21.49
C PRO A 33 -2.58 -2.72 -20.60
N PHE A 34 -2.41 -2.97 -19.29
CA PHE A 34 -3.51 -3.08 -18.32
C PHE A 34 -3.98 -1.73 -17.78
N LEU A 35 -3.16 -0.68 -17.89
CA LEU A 35 -3.42 0.68 -17.38
C LEU A 35 -4.19 1.55 -18.39
N THR A 36 -5.08 0.94 -19.17
CA THR A 36 -5.91 1.61 -20.18
C THR A 36 -7.35 1.80 -19.73
N SER A 37 -7.87 0.86 -18.93
CA SER A 37 -9.26 0.87 -18.44
C SER A 37 -9.33 1.18 -16.94
N PRO A 38 -10.27 2.03 -16.49
CA PRO A 38 -10.51 2.31 -15.07
C PRO A 38 -10.64 1.09 -14.17
N LEU A 39 -11.46 0.11 -14.58
CA LEU A 39 -11.74 -1.08 -13.78
C LEU A 39 -10.51 -1.99 -13.68
N ILE A 40 -9.81 -2.19 -14.80
CA ILE A 40 -8.60 -3.02 -14.86
C ILE A 40 -7.49 -2.36 -14.01
N THR A 41 -7.33 -1.04 -14.14
CA THR A 41 -6.35 -0.27 -13.35
C THR A 41 -6.62 -0.39 -11.86
N MET A 42 -7.88 -0.30 -11.45
CA MET A 42 -8.26 -0.50 -10.04
C MET A 42 -7.94 -1.92 -9.57
N LEU A 43 -8.22 -2.94 -10.38
CA LEU A 43 -7.95 -4.33 -10.02
C LEU A 43 -6.44 -4.60 -9.90
N VAL A 44 -5.65 -4.07 -10.83
CA VAL A 44 -4.17 -4.10 -10.76
C VAL A 44 -3.68 -3.37 -9.51
N ALA A 45 -4.26 -2.22 -9.15
CA ALA A 45 -3.93 -1.50 -7.93
C ALA A 45 -4.27 -2.29 -6.66
N VAL A 46 -5.41 -2.98 -6.63
CA VAL A 46 -5.83 -3.85 -5.52
C VAL A 46 -4.88 -5.04 -5.37
N THR A 47 -4.55 -5.73 -6.47
CA THR A 47 -3.68 -6.92 -6.42
C THR A 47 -2.24 -6.56 -6.06
N LEU A 48 -1.70 -5.48 -6.64
CA LEU A 48 -0.36 -5.02 -6.34
C LEU A 48 -0.23 -4.51 -4.90
N SER A 49 -1.26 -3.81 -4.41
CA SER A 49 -1.28 -3.31 -3.03
C SER A 49 -1.40 -4.44 -2.00
N GLN A 50 -2.12 -5.52 -2.31
CA GLN A 50 -2.13 -6.72 -1.46
C GLN A 50 -0.78 -7.42 -1.42
N ALA A 51 -0.03 -7.44 -2.54
CA ALA A 51 1.24 -8.14 -2.63
C ALA A 51 2.40 -7.40 -1.93
N ILE A 52 2.42 -6.06 -1.98
CA ILE A 52 3.59 -5.27 -1.55
C ILE A 52 3.24 -4.25 -0.46
N SER A 53 2.06 -3.61 -0.52
CA SER A 53 1.48 -2.55 0.34
C SER A 53 1.10 -1.28 -0.44
N ASN A 54 0.25 -0.44 0.18
CA ASN A 54 -0.34 0.75 -0.44
C ASN A 54 0.70 1.73 -1.01
N VAL A 55 1.79 2.01 -0.29
CA VAL A 55 2.76 3.05 -0.69
C VAL A 55 3.66 2.61 -1.85
N PRO A 56 4.37 1.47 -1.79
CA PRO A 56 5.12 0.93 -2.92
C PRO A 56 4.26 0.69 -4.17
N ALA A 57 3.04 0.15 -4.00
CA ALA A 57 2.13 -0.08 -5.12
C ALA A 57 1.73 1.23 -5.82
N THR A 58 1.56 2.31 -5.04
CA THR A 58 1.29 3.65 -5.60
C THR A 58 2.49 4.18 -6.37
N ILE A 59 3.72 3.96 -5.89
CA ILE A 59 4.96 4.37 -6.58
C ILE A 59 5.10 3.65 -7.91
N ILE A 60 4.89 2.33 -7.93
CA ILE A 60 4.96 1.52 -9.17
C ILE A 60 3.92 1.99 -10.21
N LEU A 61 2.70 2.30 -9.75
CA LEU A 61 1.59 2.74 -10.62
C LEU A 61 1.61 4.24 -10.95
N SER A 62 2.59 4.99 -10.45
CA SER A 62 2.68 6.45 -10.67
C SER A 62 2.87 6.82 -12.15
N SER A 63 3.41 5.90 -12.95
CA SER A 63 3.59 6.04 -14.40
C SER A 63 2.30 5.92 -15.21
N ALA A 64 1.18 5.55 -14.59
CA ALA A 64 -0.11 5.39 -15.25
C ALA A 64 -0.66 6.74 -15.78
N PRO A 65 -1.52 6.71 -16.82
CA PRO A 65 -2.17 7.91 -17.33
C PRO A 65 -2.85 8.72 -16.22
N ARG A 66 -2.61 10.03 -16.18
CA ARG A 66 -3.08 10.91 -15.09
C ARG A 66 -4.58 10.76 -14.82
N LYS A 67 -5.41 10.59 -15.85
CA LYS A 67 -6.87 10.40 -15.72
C LYS A 67 -7.28 9.21 -14.83
N LEU A 68 -6.39 8.25 -14.59
CA LEU A 68 -6.66 7.03 -13.83
C LEU A 68 -6.26 7.13 -12.35
N TRP A 69 -5.70 8.25 -11.90
CA TRP A 69 -5.20 8.44 -10.54
C TRP A 69 -6.23 8.07 -9.45
N ARG A 70 -7.51 8.36 -9.68
CA ARG A 70 -8.61 8.05 -8.74
C ARG A 70 -8.78 6.54 -8.55
N TYR A 71 -8.72 5.77 -9.64
CA TYR A 71 -8.89 4.32 -9.61
C TYR A 71 -7.69 3.64 -8.95
N ILE A 72 -6.48 4.18 -9.16
CA ILE A 72 -5.27 3.73 -8.46
C ILE A 72 -5.42 4.01 -6.98
N ALA A 73 -5.76 5.24 -6.58
CA ALA A 73 -5.91 5.61 -5.17
C ALA A 73 -6.98 4.77 -4.45
N ILE A 74 -8.12 4.53 -5.09
CA ILE A 74 -9.17 3.66 -4.55
C ILE A 74 -8.68 2.21 -4.45
N GLY A 75 -8.07 1.69 -5.53
CA GLY A 75 -7.64 0.30 -5.58
C GLY A 75 -6.52 -0.02 -4.60
N VAL A 76 -5.49 0.83 -4.47
CA VAL A 76 -4.41 0.58 -3.51
C VAL A 76 -4.92 0.61 -2.07
N ASN A 77 -5.84 1.52 -1.74
CA ASN A 77 -6.43 1.58 -0.39
C ASN A 77 -7.32 0.36 -0.12
N LEU A 78 -8.15 -0.06 -1.08
CA LEU A 78 -8.95 -1.28 -0.95
C LEU A 78 -8.08 -2.52 -0.74
N GLY A 79 -7.00 -2.67 -1.52
CA GLY A 79 -6.05 -3.77 -1.37
C GLY A 79 -5.39 -3.82 0.01
N GLY A 80 -5.10 -2.65 0.60
CA GLY A 80 -4.52 -2.55 1.93
C GLY A 80 -5.42 -2.99 3.09
N THR A 81 -6.74 -3.02 2.87
CA THR A 81 -7.76 -3.35 3.89
C THR A 81 -8.22 -4.82 3.84
N GLY A 82 -7.94 -5.54 2.76
CA GLY A 82 -8.71 -6.72 2.37
C GLY A 82 -8.37 -8.05 3.06
N PHE A 83 -7.11 -8.32 3.41
CA PHE A 83 -6.76 -9.62 3.98
C PHE A 83 -5.49 -9.51 4.83
N ILE A 84 -5.61 -9.85 6.12
CA ILE A 84 -4.69 -10.25 7.22
C ILE A 84 -3.14 -10.08 7.05
N LEU A 85 -2.60 -10.07 5.83
CA LEU A 85 -1.23 -9.69 5.48
C LEU A 85 -1.10 -8.23 4.97
N GLY A 86 -2.22 -7.54 4.74
CA GLY A 86 -2.38 -6.49 3.73
C GLY A 86 -1.74 -5.12 3.97
N SER A 87 -0.95 -4.95 5.01
CA SER A 87 -0.15 -3.73 5.10
C SER A 87 1.13 -4.02 5.85
N LEU A 88 2.28 -3.72 5.22
CA LEU A 88 3.56 -3.65 5.91
C LEU A 88 3.44 -2.80 7.18
N ALA A 89 2.61 -1.74 7.19
CA ALA A 89 2.33 -0.96 8.39
C ALA A 89 1.61 -1.78 9.48
N ASN A 90 0.72 -2.70 9.11
CA ASN A 90 0.08 -3.63 10.03
C ASN A 90 1.07 -4.66 10.60
N LEU A 91 1.98 -5.16 9.76
CA LEU A 91 3.03 -6.07 10.17
C LEU A 91 4.07 -5.37 11.06
N ILE A 92 4.41 -4.11 10.76
CA ILE A 92 5.25 -3.24 11.59
C ILE A 92 4.55 -2.98 12.93
N LEU A 93 3.26 -2.67 12.94
CA LEU A 93 2.47 -2.47 14.15
C LEU A 93 2.42 -3.73 15.01
N LEU A 94 2.18 -4.91 14.43
CA LEU A 94 2.21 -6.20 15.13
C LEU A 94 3.61 -6.52 15.69
N ARG A 95 4.67 -6.24 14.92
CA ARG A 95 6.07 -6.38 15.37
C ARG A 95 6.40 -5.45 16.54
N LEU A 96 5.95 -4.20 16.48
CA LEU A 96 6.26 -3.18 17.49
C LEU A 96 5.46 -3.38 18.78
N THR A 97 4.24 -3.90 18.68
CA THR A 97 3.33 -4.08 19.82
C THR A 97 3.35 -5.47 20.43
N ARG A 98 3.92 -6.50 19.77
CA ARG A 98 3.86 -7.93 20.17
C ARG A 98 2.43 -8.46 20.41
N VAL A 99 1.42 -7.76 19.90
CA VAL A 99 0.02 -8.15 20.06
C VAL A 99 -0.30 -9.27 19.08
N GLY A 100 -0.96 -10.33 19.56
CA GLY A 100 -1.29 -11.49 18.74
C GLY A 100 -2.35 -11.17 17.68
N LEU A 101 -2.28 -11.84 16.53
CA LEU A 101 -3.19 -11.67 15.39
C LEU A 101 -4.69 -11.73 15.78
N ARG A 102 -5.02 -12.48 16.84
CA ARG A 102 -6.38 -12.61 17.40
C ARG A 102 -6.94 -11.31 18.01
N ASP A 103 -6.10 -10.48 18.61
CA ASP A 103 -6.56 -9.25 19.27
C ASP A 103 -6.81 -8.12 18.25
N TYR A 104 -6.05 -8.11 17.15
CA TYR A 104 -6.24 -7.15 16.05
C TYR A 104 -7.62 -7.30 15.37
N HIS A 105 -8.05 -8.55 15.16
CA HIS A 105 -9.38 -8.86 14.63
C HIS A 105 -10.53 -8.44 15.56
N ARG A 106 -10.31 -8.46 16.88
CA ARG A 106 -11.33 -8.01 17.86
C ARG A 106 -11.50 -6.49 17.87
N TYR A 107 -10.43 -5.73 17.66
CA TYR A 107 -10.50 -4.26 17.62
C TYR A 107 -11.15 -3.71 16.35
N THR A 108 -10.87 -4.34 15.20
CA THR A 108 -11.43 -3.94 13.90
C THR A 108 -12.91 -4.31 13.77
N ALA A 109 -13.36 -5.42 14.35
CA ALA A 109 -14.76 -5.85 14.30
C ALA A 109 -15.69 -5.09 15.27
N THR A 110 -15.16 -4.47 16.33
CA THR A 110 -15.97 -3.78 17.34
C THR A 110 -16.23 -2.31 17.02
N HIS A 111 -15.42 -1.69 16.15
CA HIS A 111 -15.58 -0.28 15.76
C HIS A 111 -16.52 -0.07 14.55
N SER A 112 -17.11 -1.12 13.96
CA SER A 112 -18.03 -0.97 12.83
C SER A 112 -19.52 -0.88 13.21
N HIS A 113 -19.84 -0.75 14.51
CA HIS A 113 -21.24 -0.77 14.98
C HIS A 113 -21.66 0.35 15.93
N THR A 114 -20.83 1.39 16.15
CA THR A 114 -21.25 2.56 16.94
C THR A 114 -20.76 3.87 16.33
N SER A 115 -21.43 4.28 15.26
CA SER A 115 -21.69 5.68 14.90
C SER A 115 -22.63 5.71 13.69
#